data_AF-A0A938NWC4-F1
#
_entry.id   AF-A0A938NWC4-F1
#
_cell.length_a   1.000
_cell.length_b   1.000
_cell.length_c   1.000
_cell.angle_alpha   90.00
_cell.angle_beta   90.00
_cell.angle_gamma   90.00
#
_symmetry.space_group_name_H-M   'P 1'
#
loop_
_entity.id
_entity.type
_entity.pdbx_description
1 polymer ?
#
loop_
_entity_poly.entity_id
_entity_poly.type
_entity_poly.pdbx_seq_one_letter_code
_entity_poly.pdbx_strand_id
1 'polypeptide(L)' 'MKKRSKKVVVIGAGLGGISAAISLVQAGYSVDVYEKNGRIGGK' A
#
# COMPACT_ATOMS: atom_id res chain seq x y z
N MET A 1 -1.71 -14.75 21.35
CA MET A 1 -2.14 -15.07 19.96
C MET A 1 -1.42 -14.12 19.00
N LYS A 2 -0.51 -14.59 18.14
CA LYS A 2 0.11 -13.74 17.10
C LYS A 2 -0.94 -13.48 16.02
N LYS A 3 -1.49 -12.26 15.93
CA LYS A 3 -2.21 -11.82 14.73
C LYS A 3 -1.21 -11.92 13.58
N ARG A 4 -1.38 -12.89 12.67
CA ARG A 4 -0.64 -12.89 11.41
C ARG A 4 -0.99 -11.58 10.71
N SER A 5 0.00 -10.69 10.56
CA SER A 5 -0.16 -9.49 9.74
C SER A 5 -0.59 -9.97 8.35
N LYS A 6 -1.81 -9.61 7.94
CA LYS A 6 -2.32 -10.00 6.63
C LYS A 6 -1.54 -9.20 5.58
N LYS A 7 -1.12 -9.87 4.52
CA LYS A 7 -0.48 -9.20 3.38
C LYS A 7 -1.54 -8.55 2.51
N VAL A 8 -1.29 -7.31 2.08
CA VAL A 8 -2.14 -6.52 1.20
C VAL A 8 -1.31 -6.00 0.05
N VAL A 9 -1.88 -6.00 -1.15
CA VAL A 9 -1.25 -5.45 -2.35
C VAL A 9 -2.07 -4.25 -2.81
N VAL A 10 -1.39 -3.11 -3.01
CA VAL A 10 -1.98 -1.89 -3.56
C VAL A 10 -1.45 -1.69 -4.98
N ILE A 11 -2.35 -1.57 -5.95
CA ILE A 11 -2.00 -1.32 -7.35
C ILE A 11 -2.24 0.17 -7.66
N GLY A 12 -1.18 0.85 -8.06
CA GLY A 12 -1.13 2.29 -8.33
C GLY A 12 -0.53 3.09 -7.16
N ALA A 13 0.50 3.88 -7.44
CA ALA A 13 1.17 4.77 -6.48
C ALA A 13 0.81 6.25 -6.70
N GLY A 14 -0.45 6.51 -7.07
CA GLY A 14 -1.03 7.86 -7.00
C GLY A 14 -1.34 8.30 -5.57
N LEU A 15 -1.83 9.53 -5.38
CA LEU A 15 -2.19 10.05 -4.05
C LEU A 15 -3.14 9.12 -3.28
N GLY A 16 -4.16 8.60 -3.95
CA GLY A 16 -5.11 7.65 -3.34
C GLY A 16 -4.45 6.32 -2.95
N GLY A 17 -3.59 5.78 -3.82
CA GLY A 17 -2.90 4.50 -3.57
C GLY A 17 -1.91 4.60 -2.40
N ILE A 18 -1.12 5.68 -2.35
CA ILE A 18 -0.19 5.91 -1.24
C ILE A 18 -0.96 6.16 0.06
N SER A 19 -2.03 6.96 0.06
CA SER A 19 -2.85 7.20 1.25
C SER A 19 -3.47 5.90 1.80
N ALA A 20 -3.97 5.04 0.91
CA ALA A 20 -4.48 3.73 1.27
C ALA A 20 -3.38 2.82 1.86
N ALA A 21 -2.20 2.78 1.23
CA ALA A 21 -1.06 2.00 1.71
C ALA A 21 -0.61 2.43 3.11
N ILE A 22 -0.51 3.74 3.36
CA ILE A 22 -0.17 4.29 4.69
C ILE A 22 -1.19 3.85 5.73
N SER A 23 -2.48 4.00 5.43
CA SER A 23 -3.57 3.63 6.34
C SER A 23 -3.52 2.13 6.70
N LEU A 24 -3.22 1.28 5.72
CA LEU A 24 -3.07 -0.16 5.92
C LEU A 24 -1.83 -0.51 6.76
N VAL A 25 -0.69 0.14 6.52
CA VAL A 25 0.51 -0.07 7.35
C VAL A 25 0.23 0.34 8.81
N GLN A 26 -0.42 1.49 9.02
CA GLN A 26 -0.82 1.96 10.36
C GLN A 26 -1.78 0.99 11.06
N ALA A 27 -2.65 0.32 10.30
CA ALA A 27 -3.54 -0.73 10.82
C ALA A 27 -2.84 -2.09 11.05
N GLY A 28 -1.53 -2.19 10.81
CA GLY A 28 -0.71 -3.37 11.10
C GLY A 28 -0.64 -4.41 9.97
N TYR A 29 -1.01 -4.03 8.75
CA TYR A 29 -0.89 -4.87 7.55
C TYR A 29 0.52 -4.77 6.94
N SER A 30 0.97 -5.87 6.34
CA SER A 30 2.16 -5.88 5.48
C SER A 30 1.72 -5.49 4.08
N VAL A 31 2.18 -4.35 3.57
CA VAL A 31 1.67 -3.76 2.33
C VAL A 31 2.76 -3.68 1.27
N ASP A 32 2.47 -4.23 0.09
CA ASP A 32 3.28 -4.05 -1.12
C ASP A 32 2.55 -3.10 -2.08
N VAL A 33 3.24 -2.10 -2.62
CA VAL A 33 2.67 -1.14 -3.59
C VAL A 33 3.35 -1.34 -4.95
N TYR A 34 2.55 -1.51 -6.00
CA TYR A 34 3.04 -1.64 -7.37
C TYR A 34 2.56 -0.49 -8.22
N GLU A 35 3.48 0.14 -8.95
CA GLU A 35 3.19 1.20 -9.92
C GLU A 35 3.72 0.78 -11.28
N LYS A 36 2.90 0.98 -12.32
CA LYS A 36 3.29 0.64 -13.68
C LYS A 36 4.31 1.64 -14.24
N ASN A 37 4.27 2.87 -13.76
CA ASN A 37 5.14 3.96 -14.18
C ASN A 37 6.45 3.94 -13.38
N GLY A 38 7.53 4.49 -13.95
CA GLY A 38 8.79 4.68 -13.23
C GLY A 38 8.77 5.80 -12.18
N ARG A 39 7.59 6.33 -11.83
CA ARG A 39 7.40 7.44 -10.89
C ARG A 39 6.13 7.25 -10.07
N ILE A 40 6.19 7.67 -8.81
CA ILE A 40 5.04 7.77 -7.92
C ILE A 40 4.35 9.14 -8.08
N GLY A 41 3.14 9.28 -7.53
CA GLY A 41 2.38 10.54 -7.51
C GLY A 41 1.13 10.54 -8.40
N GLY A 42 1.00 9.57 -9.31
CA GLY A 42 -0.14 9.48 -10.22
C GLY A 42 0.16 10.16 -11.56
N LYS A 43 -0.81 10.87 -12.12
CA LYS A 43 -0.69 11.53 -13.44
C LYS A 43 0.49 12.50 -13.48
#